data_AF-A0A2E5HHV5-F1
#
_entry.id   AF-A0A2E5HHV5-F1
#
_cell.length_a   1.000
_cell.length_b   1.000
_cell.length_c   1.000
_cell.angle_alpha   90.00
_cell.angle_beta   90.00
_cell.angle_gamma   90.00
#
_symmetry.space_group_name_H-M   'P 1'
#
loop_
_entity.id
_entity.type
_entity.pdbx_description
1 polymer ?
#
loop_
_entity_poly.entity_id
_entity_poly.type
_entity_poly.pdbx_seq_one_letter_code
_entity_poly.pdbx_strand_id
1 'polypeptide(L)'
;MNTPRRAPHLGPRGDCLQGDCEYGWGVMAWEDGDRYEGHFRRGIRQGRGTYHYADGTVYDGHWRGGRWHGWGVARWSDGDAYVGMFRHDKRHGFGIYRYQTGSLYVGQWRRNKRHGVGAYRWADGDEDVGIFQYDQAEGFGVHTTPEGVCYAGQWRADEPHGLGTMLDPGLEILSGWWEAGEYIGPLLGAAKPPELEWPLINFEEPVWPGWN
;
A
#
# COMPACT_ATOMS: atom_id res chain seq x y z
N MET A 1 -9.52 -0.42 -2.98
CA MET A 1 -9.97 0.46 -4.10
C MET A 1 -8.88 1.53 -4.31
N ASN A 2 -9.05 2.49 -5.22
CA ASN A 2 -8.13 3.60 -5.57
C ASN A 2 -7.04 3.31 -6.62
N THR A 3 -7.48 3.10 -7.87
CA THR A 3 -6.86 3.74 -9.06
C THR A 3 -7.23 5.24 -9.08
N PRO A 4 -6.57 6.10 -9.88
CA PRO A 4 -7.11 7.44 -10.12
C PRO A 4 -8.59 7.31 -10.54
N ARG A 5 -9.46 8.07 -9.87
CA ARG A 5 -10.93 8.01 -10.05
C ARG A 5 -11.32 8.42 -11.48
N ARG A 6 -10.44 9.16 -12.14
CA ARG A 6 -10.50 9.54 -13.54
C ARG A 6 -9.25 9.04 -14.28
N ALA A 7 -9.42 8.40 -15.43
CA ALA A 7 -8.28 8.00 -16.25
C ALA A 7 -7.56 9.25 -16.77
N PRO A 8 -6.22 9.30 -16.76
CA PRO A 8 -5.49 10.44 -17.31
C PRO A 8 -5.70 10.57 -18.82
N HIS A 9 -5.77 11.80 -19.33
CA HIS A 9 -5.96 12.10 -20.76
C HIS A 9 -4.85 11.49 -21.61
N LEU A 10 -5.11 10.44 -22.39
CA LEU A 10 -4.04 9.74 -23.14
C LEU A 10 -3.55 10.48 -24.41
N GLY A 11 -4.18 11.59 -24.79
CA GLY A 11 -3.90 12.31 -26.04
C GLY A 11 -3.74 13.83 -25.87
N PRO A 12 -3.31 14.54 -26.92
CA PRO A 12 -2.83 15.92 -26.88
C PRO A 12 -3.96 16.98 -26.87
N ARG A 13 -5.20 16.59 -26.53
CA ARG A 13 -6.37 17.51 -26.56
C ARG A 13 -6.40 18.42 -25.33
N GLY A 14 -5.30 19.11 -25.07
CA GLY A 14 -5.17 20.15 -24.05
C GLY A 14 -4.37 21.32 -24.60
N ASP A 15 -4.54 22.49 -24.01
CA ASP A 15 -3.81 23.70 -24.36
C ASP A 15 -2.40 23.63 -23.77
N CYS A 16 -1.39 23.74 -24.63
CA CYS A 16 -0.01 23.88 -24.19
C CYS A 16 0.21 25.31 -23.70
N LEU A 17 0.27 25.50 -22.39
CA LEU A 17 0.40 26.81 -21.75
C LEU A 17 1.86 27.28 -21.71
N GLN A 18 2.82 26.35 -21.67
CA GLN A 18 4.24 26.67 -21.57
C GLN A 18 5.11 25.50 -22.07
N GLY A 19 6.28 25.82 -22.64
CA GLY A 19 7.29 24.83 -23.00
C GLY A 19 6.97 24.04 -24.27
N ASP A 20 7.57 22.85 -24.38
CA ASP A 20 7.39 21.91 -25.49
C ASP A 20 6.55 20.72 -25.02
N CYS A 21 5.25 20.83 -25.27
CA CYS A 21 4.29 19.77 -24.96
C CYS A 21 4.30 18.60 -25.96
N GLU A 22 5.25 18.54 -26.90
CA GLU A 22 5.36 17.46 -27.88
C GLU A 22 6.58 16.56 -27.63
N TYR A 23 7.79 17.11 -27.45
CA TYR A 23 9.02 16.33 -27.30
C TYR A 23 9.91 16.72 -26.12
N GLY A 24 9.50 17.71 -25.34
CA GLY A 24 10.30 18.27 -24.26
C GLY A 24 9.53 18.36 -22.95
N TRP A 25 9.94 19.29 -22.11
CA TRP A 25 9.19 19.66 -20.92
C TRP A 25 8.14 20.71 -21.27
N GLY A 26 6.94 20.58 -20.72
CA GLY A 26 5.88 21.58 -20.91
C GLY A 26 4.80 21.52 -19.84
N VAL A 27 3.92 22.52 -19.90
CA VAL A 27 2.71 22.64 -19.08
C VAL A 27 1.50 22.54 -20.01
N MET A 28 0.68 21.52 -19.79
CA MET A 28 -0.56 21.30 -20.53
C MET A 28 -1.74 21.43 -19.57
N ALA A 29 -2.79 22.14 -19.99
CA ALA A 29 -4.05 22.24 -19.28
C ALA A 29 -5.20 21.78 -20.15
N TRP A 30 -6.25 21.26 -19.52
CA TRP A 30 -7.46 20.81 -20.19
C TRP A 30 -8.67 21.63 -19.69
N GLU A 31 -9.69 21.77 -20.54
CA GLU A 31 -10.91 22.53 -20.23
C GLU A 31 -11.64 22.02 -18.97
N ASP A 32 -11.45 20.74 -18.65
CA ASP A 32 -12.04 20.10 -17.49
C ASP A 32 -11.32 20.40 -16.16
N GLY A 33 -10.24 21.19 -16.21
CA GLY A 33 -9.46 21.60 -15.04
C GLY A 33 -8.24 20.72 -14.75
N ASP A 34 -8.02 19.64 -15.51
CA ASP A 34 -6.78 18.86 -15.37
C ASP A 34 -5.57 19.72 -15.81
N ARG A 35 -4.43 19.53 -15.15
CA ARG A 35 -3.15 20.18 -15.50
C ARG A 35 -2.00 19.20 -15.35
N TYR A 36 -1.09 19.19 -16.31
CA TYR A 36 0.15 18.43 -16.27
C TYR A 36 1.35 19.33 -16.46
N GLU A 37 2.39 19.09 -15.70
CA GLU A 37 3.68 19.76 -15.80
C GLU A 37 4.78 18.70 -15.80
N GLY A 38 5.48 18.56 -16.93
CA GLY A 38 6.49 17.52 -17.05
C GLY A 38 6.88 17.22 -18.49
N HIS A 39 7.52 16.06 -18.69
CA HIS A 39 8.07 15.69 -19.99
C HIS A 39 7.04 15.02 -20.91
N PHE A 40 7.15 15.31 -22.19
CA PHE A 40 6.35 14.77 -23.27
C PHE A 40 7.24 14.05 -24.30
N ARG A 41 6.66 13.09 -25.00
CA ARG A 41 7.24 12.49 -26.20
C ARG A 41 6.13 12.16 -27.18
N ARG A 42 6.14 12.79 -28.36
CA ARG A 42 5.04 12.74 -29.34
C ARG A 42 3.69 13.14 -28.74
N GLY A 43 3.69 14.20 -27.93
CA GLY A 43 2.47 14.71 -27.27
C GLY A 43 1.95 13.82 -26.13
N ILE A 44 2.68 12.77 -25.75
CA ILE A 44 2.29 11.83 -24.69
C ILE A 44 3.21 12.03 -23.48
N ARG A 45 2.62 12.16 -22.29
CA ARG A 45 3.37 12.28 -21.02
C ARG A 45 4.34 11.11 -20.82
N GLN A 46 5.58 11.46 -20.48
CA GLN A 46 6.72 10.55 -20.35
C GLN A 46 7.68 11.07 -19.28
N GLY A 47 8.60 10.23 -18.80
CA GLY A 47 9.66 10.68 -17.88
C GLY A 47 9.08 11.19 -16.56
N ARG A 48 9.62 12.27 -15.99
CA ARG A 48 9.13 12.88 -14.74
C ARG A 48 8.09 13.97 -15.02
N GLY A 49 7.08 14.03 -14.16
CA GLY A 49 6.13 15.14 -14.14
C GLY A 49 5.05 15.00 -13.08
N THR A 50 4.34 16.10 -12.87
CA THR A 50 3.25 16.24 -11.91
C THR A 50 1.93 16.46 -12.65
N TYR A 51 0.89 15.73 -12.26
CA TYR A 51 -0.46 15.87 -12.78
C TYR A 51 -1.41 16.22 -11.65
N HIS A 52 -2.09 17.35 -11.82
CA HIS A 52 -3.18 17.81 -10.98
C HIS A 52 -4.47 17.46 -11.70
N TYR A 53 -5.25 16.55 -11.13
CA TYR A 53 -6.57 16.21 -11.62
C TYR A 53 -7.58 17.25 -11.12
N ALA A 54 -8.60 17.52 -11.93
CA ALA A 54 -9.70 18.40 -11.58
C ALA A 54 -10.47 17.94 -10.33
N ASP A 55 -10.41 16.65 -9.99
CA ASP A 55 -11.04 16.09 -8.79
C ASP A 55 -10.24 16.37 -7.50
N GLY A 56 -9.07 17.00 -7.59
CA GLY A 56 -8.16 17.28 -6.48
C GLY A 56 -7.07 16.24 -6.26
N THR A 57 -7.10 15.12 -7.00
CA THR A 57 -6.01 14.13 -6.98
C THR A 57 -4.73 14.75 -7.55
N VAL A 58 -3.58 14.45 -6.95
CA VAL A 58 -2.28 14.87 -7.45
C VAL A 58 -1.39 13.64 -7.58
N TYR A 59 -0.69 13.52 -8.70
CA TYR A 59 0.37 12.54 -8.89
C TYR A 59 1.67 13.24 -9.31
N ASP A 60 2.73 13.06 -8.53
CA ASP A 60 4.09 13.45 -8.88
C ASP A 60 4.94 12.18 -9.00
N GLY A 61 5.43 11.88 -10.20
CA GLY A 61 6.24 10.69 -10.37
C GLY A 61 6.68 10.47 -11.81
N HIS A 62 7.04 9.21 -12.10
CA HIS A 62 7.37 8.84 -13.47
C HIS A 62 6.12 8.50 -14.28
N TRP A 63 6.23 8.74 -15.58
CA TRP A 63 5.21 8.54 -16.59
C TRP A 63 5.80 7.68 -17.69
N ARG A 64 4.98 6.76 -18.21
CA ARG A 64 5.33 5.97 -19.38
C ARG A 64 4.11 5.74 -20.25
N GLY A 65 4.11 6.32 -21.46
CA GLY A 65 3.00 6.20 -22.40
C GLY A 65 1.71 6.78 -21.83
N GLY A 66 1.78 7.95 -21.19
CA GLY A 66 0.62 8.65 -20.65
C GLY A 66 0.10 8.10 -19.32
N ARG A 67 0.75 7.08 -18.76
CA ARG A 67 0.35 6.36 -17.55
C ARG A 67 1.34 6.51 -16.42
N TRP A 68 0.87 6.43 -15.17
CA TRP A 68 1.75 6.40 -14.00
C TRP A 68 2.63 5.15 -14.04
N HIS A 69 3.92 5.34 -13.81
CA HIS A 69 4.93 4.30 -13.92
C HIS A 69 6.11 4.59 -12.99
N GLY A 70 6.94 3.58 -12.69
CA GLY A 70 8.13 3.77 -11.87
C GLY A 70 7.80 4.29 -10.47
N TRP A 71 8.72 5.01 -9.85
CA TRP A 71 8.49 5.61 -8.54
C TRP A 71 7.61 6.87 -8.65
N GLY A 72 6.69 7.07 -7.73
CA GLY A 72 5.87 8.26 -7.64
C GLY A 72 5.14 8.41 -6.31
N VAL A 73 4.52 9.58 -6.14
CA VAL A 73 3.68 9.97 -5.01
C VAL A 73 2.30 10.29 -5.56
N ALA A 74 1.26 9.66 -5.01
CA ALA A 74 -0.13 9.97 -5.31
C ALA A 74 -0.82 10.46 -4.04
N ARG A 75 -1.59 11.54 -4.15
CA ARG A 75 -2.52 12.02 -3.13
C ARG A 75 -3.91 12.06 -3.77
N TRP A 76 -4.85 11.34 -3.18
CA TRP A 76 -6.21 11.33 -3.67
C TRP A 76 -7.03 12.40 -2.97
N SER A 77 -8.10 12.84 -3.62
CA SER A 77 -8.99 13.87 -3.08
C SER A 77 -9.77 13.46 -1.84
N ASP A 78 -9.80 12.16 -1.52
CA ASP A 78 -10.34 11.63 -0.26
C ASP A 78 -9.35 11.73 0.92
N GLY A 79 -8.12 12.18 0.68
CA GLY A 79 -7.06 12.30 1.69
C GLY A 79 -6.13 11.09 1.79
N ASP A 80 -6.39 10.02 1.03
CA ASP A 80 -5.46 8.90 0.93
C ASP A 80 -4.15 9.36 0.27
N ALA A 81 -3.04 8.72 0.65
CA ALA A 81 -1.74 8.98 0.06
C ALA A 81 -0.95 7.69 -0.18
N TYR A 82 -0.17 7.67 -1.25
CA TYR A 82 0.74 6.58 -1.58
C TYR A 82 2.09 7.11 -2.03
N VAL A 83 3.15 6.50 -1.53
CA VAL A 83 4.52 6.69 -2.00
C VAL A 83 5.07 5.33 -2.39
N GLY A 84 5.51 5.17 -3.63
CA GLY A 84 6.14 3.93 -4.04
C GLY A 84 6.08 3.69 -5.53
N MET A 85 6.12 2.41 -5.89
CA MET A 85 6.24 1.98 -7.26
C MET A 85 4.87 1.82 -7.94
N PHE A 86 4.81 2.25 -9.20
CA PHE A 86 3.66 2.17 -10.07
C PHE A 86 3.99 1.41 -11.35
N ARG A 87 3.00 0.68 -11.87
CA ARG A 87 3.05 0.04 -13.18
C ARG A 87 1.69 0.12 -13.86
N HIS A 88 1.61 0.99 -14.88
CA HIS A 88 0.42 1.15 -15.73
C HIS A 88 -0.78 1.59 -14.87
N ASP A 89 -0.62 2.72 -14.17
CA ASP A 89 -1.66 3.34 -13.32
C ASP A 89 -2.03 2.54 -12.06
N LYS A 90 -1.25 1.51 -11.73
CA LYS A 90 -1.47 0.65 -10.57
C LYS A 90 -0.27 0.61 -9.66
N ARG A 91 -0.49 0.70 -8.34
CA ARG A 91 0.50 0.39 -7.31
C ARG A 91 1.07 -1.01 -7.55
N HIS A 92 2.39 -1.11 -7.58
CA HIS A 92 3.09 -2.33 -7.95
C HIS A 92 4.53 -2.29 -7.45
N GLY A 93 5.05 -3.36 -6.85
CA GLY A 93 6.35 -3.33 -6.17
C GLY A 93 6.22 -2.78 -4.75
N PHE A 94 7.30 -2.27 -4.16
CA PHE A 94 7.25 -1.76 -2.79
C PHE A 94 6.63 -0.36 -2.70
N GLY A 95 5.88 -0.09 -1.64
CA GLY A 95 5.38 1.24 -1.32
C GLY A 95 4.61 1.33 -0.02
N ILE A 96 4.34 2.57 0.38
CA ILE A 96 3.66 2.97 1.60
C ILE A 96 2.32 3.58 1.21
N TYR A 97 1.23 3.11 1.80
CA TYR A 97 -0.10 3.65 1.63
C TYR A 97 -0.65 4.11 2.98
N ARG A 98 -0.96 5.40 3.09
CA ARG A 98 -1.65 5.99 4.23
C ARG A 98 -3.10 6.22 3.83
N TYR A 99 -3.99 5.62 4.60
CA TYR A 99 -5.42 5.83 4.47
C TYR A 99 -5.81 7.08 5.23
N GLN A 100 -6.79 7.84 4.72
CA GLN A 100 -7.34 8.98 5.43
C GLN A 100 -7.96 8.59 6.78
N THR A 101 -8.38 7.32 6.92
CA THR A 101 -8.88 6.74 8.17
C THR A 101 -7.83 6.68 9.28
N GLY A 102 -6.54 6.84 8.96
CA GLY A 102 -5.42 6.68 9.89
C GLY A 102 -4.67 5.35 9.75
N SER A 103 -5.23 4.39 9.00
CA SER A 103 -4.56 3.12 8.72
C SER A 103 -3.32 3.33 7.84
N LEU A 104 -2.33 2.45 7.95
CA LEU A 104 -1.05 2.54 7.25
C LEU A 104 -0.61 1.15 6.77
N TYR A 105 -0.35 1.00 5.47
CA TYR A 105 0.29 -0.19 4.92
C TYR A 105 1.68 0.14 4.40
N VAL A 106 2.68 -0.67 4.76
CA VAL A 106 4.05 -0.61 4.25
C VAL A 106 4.38 -1.98 3.71
N GLY A 107 4.66 -2.11 2.41
CA GLY A 107 4.97 -3.43 1.87
C GLY A 107 4.89 -3.53 0.37
N GLN A 108 4.79 -4.77 -0.10
CA GLN A 108 4.73 -5.09 -1.50
C GLN A 108 3.29 -5.01 -2.05
N TRP A 109 3.20 -4.55 -3.30
CA TRP A 109 1.96 -4.33 -4.03
C TRP A 109 1.98 -5.08 -5.34
N ARG A 110 0.82 -5.62 -5.74
CA ARG A 110 0.60 -6.21 -7.05
C ARG A 110 -0.73 -5.77 -7.62
N ARG A 111 -0.70 -4.85 -8.59
CA ARG A 111 -1.91 -4.40 -9.32
C ARG A 111 -2.97 -3.82 -8.37
N ASN A 112 -2.54 -2.88 -7.51
CA ASN A 112 -3.35 -2.22 -6.46
C ASN A 112 -3.74 -3.09 -5.26
N LYS A 113 -3.25 -4.33 -5.19
CA LYS A 113 -3.50 -5.24 -4.08
C LYS A 113 -2.25 -5.40 -3.22
N ARG A 114 -2.39 -5.47 -1.89
CA ARG A 114 -1.32 -5.88 -0.97
C ARG A 114 -0.90 -7.30 -1.34
N HIS A 115 0.39 -7.54 -1.53
CA HIS A 115 0.87 -8.81 -2.04
C HIS A 115 2.35 -9.01 -1.75
N GLY A 116 2.76 -10.16 -1.23
CA GLY A 116 4.12 -10.39 -0.72
C GLY A 116 4.26 -9.90 0.72
N VAL A 117 5.49 -9.69 1.17
CA VAL A 117 5.78 -9.22 2.53
C VAL A 117 5.24 -7.80 2.73
N GLY A 118 4.58 -7.55 3.86
CA GLY A 118 4.19 -6.22 4.29
C GLY A 118 3.84 -6.16 5.78
N ALA A 119 3.55 -4.94 6.22
CA ALA A 119 3.03 -4.60 7.53
C ALA A 119 1.80 -3.70 7.34
N TYR A 120 0.71 -3.98 8.04
CA TYR A 120 -0.51 -3.19 8.02
C TYR A 120 -0.90 -2.82 9.44
N ARG A 121 -1.04 -1.53 9.71
CA ARG A 121 -1.60 -1.02 10.95
C ARG A 121 -2.97 -0.42 10.67
N TRP A 122 -3.99 -0.90 11.35
CA TRP A 122 -5.33 -0.35 11.28
C TRP A 122 -5.46 0.91 12.14
N ALA A 123 -6.58 1.62 11.99
CA ALA A 123 -6.81 2.87 12.72
C ALA A 123 -7.20 2.63 14.19
N ASP A 124 -7.76 1.47 14.50
CA ASP A 124 -8.03 0.98 15.86
C ASP A 124 -6.75 0.55 16.59
N GLY A 125 -5.68 0.27 15.85
CA GLY A 125 -4.36 -0.09 16.37
C GLY A 125 -4.00 -1.56 16.19
N ASP A 126 -4.85 -2.36 15.57
CA ASP A 126 -4.47 -3.71 15.14
C ASP A 126 -3.28 -3.64 14.17
N GLU A 127 -2.42 -4.65 14.22
CA GLU A 127 -1.21 -4.74 13.41
C GLU A 127 -1.02 -6.14 12.83
N ASP A 128 -0.89 -6.22 11.50
CA ASP A 128 -0.54 -7.44 10.77
C ASP A 128 0.83 -7.29 10.14
N VAL A 129 1.72 -8.25 10.37
CA VAL A 129 3.02 -8.33 9.71
C VAL A 129 3.21 -9.72 9.14
N GLY A 130 3.37 -9.83 7.83
CA GLY A 130 3.48 -11.15 7.21
C GLY A 130 3.39 -11.13 5.71
N ILE A 131 3.02 -12.28 5.15
CA ILE A 131 2.79 -12.45 3.72
C ILE A 131 1.32 -12.14 3.41
N PHE A 132 1.12 -11.30 2.40
CA PHE A 132 -0.18 -10.99 1.84
C PHE A 132 -0.35 -11.62 0.46
N GLN A 133 -1.55 -12.11 0.15
CA GLN A 133 -1.94 -12.53 -1.18
C GLN A 133 -3.24 -11.83 -1.59
N TYR A 134 -3.13 -10.82 -2.45
CA TYR A 134 -4.28 -10.11 -3.04
C TYR A 134 -5.21 -9.44 -2.02
N ASP A 135 -4.61 -8.69 -1.10
CA ASP A 135 -5.24 -8.05 0.07
C ASP A 135 -5.51 -8.98 1.27
N GLN A 136 -5.25 -10.28 1.19
CA GLN A 136 -5.50 -11.20 2.30
C GLN A 136 -4.21 -11.63 3.00
N ALA A 137 -4.20 -11.88 4.31
CA ALA A 137 -3.12 -12.55 5.01
C ALA A 137 -3.05 -14.02 4.56
N GLU A 138 -1.84 -14.51 4.30
CA GLU A 138 -1.58 -15.84 3.74
C GLU A 138 -0.19 -16.32 4.20
N GLY A 139 0.03 -17.62 4.41
CA GLY A 139 1.34 -18.11 4.83
C GLY A 139 1.73 -17.61 6.22
N PHE A 140 3.00 -17.30 6.48
CA PHE A 140 3.44 -16.90 7.82
C PHE A 140 3.22 -15.41 8.09
N GLY A 141 2.71 -15.11 9.30
CA GLY A 141 2.50 -13.75 9.77
C GLY A 141 2.19 -13.66 11.25
N VAL A 142 2.17 -12.43 11.75
CA VAL A 142 1.84 -12.06 13.12
C VAL A 142 0.71 -11.05 13.08
N HIS A 143 -0.32 -11.27 13.89
CA HIS A 143 -1.39 -10.30 14.17
C HIS A 143 -1.30 -9.91 15.65
N THR A 144 -1.36 -8.61 15.92
CA THR A 144 -1.36 -8.06 17.27
C THR A 144 -2.49 -7.06 17.42
N THR A 145 -3.25 -7.15 18.52
CA THR A 145 -4.26 -6.15 18.91
C THR A 145 -3.67 -5.17 19.94
N PRO A 146 -4.21 -3.94 20.08
CA PRO A 146 -3.84 -3.00 21.14
C PRO A 146 -4.01 -3.58 22.56
N GLU A 147 -4.94 -4.51 22.76
CA GLU A 147 -5.21 -5.17 24.04
C GLU A 147 -4.16 -6.23 24.40
N GLY A 148 -3.18 -6.49 23.52
CA GLY A 148 -2.08 -7.42 23.76
C GLY A 148 -2.35 -8.86 23.31
N VAL A 149 -3.50 -9.14 22.67
CA VAL A 149 -3.68 -10.39 21.93
C VAL A 149 -2.64 -10.45 20.81
N CYS A 150 -1.94 -11.56 20.68
CA CYS A 150 -0.98 -11.80 19.61
C CYS A 150 -1.17 -13.21 19.06
N TYR A 151 -1.32 -13.35 17.75
CA TYR A 151 -1.21 -14.62 17.04
C TYR A 151 -0.02 -14.59 16.11
N ALA A 152 0.90 -15.55 16.26
CA ALA A 152 2.02 -15.75 15.37
C ALA A 152 1.96 -17.16 14.78
N GLY A 153 1.84 -17.26 13.45
CA GLY A 153 1.66 -18.56 12.83
C GLY A 153 1.37 -18.49 11.34
N GLN A 154 0.82 -19.58 10.84
CA GLN A 154 0.32 -19.70 9.49
C GLN A 154 -1.09 -19.09 9.38
N TRP A 155 -1.37 -18.52 8.22
CA TRP A 155 -2.59 -17.83 7.84
C TRP A 155 -3.06 -18.37 6.50
N ARG A 156 -4.37 -18.42 6.31
CA ARG A 156 -4.98 -18.72 5.02
C ARG A 156 -6.24 -17.90 4.88
N ALA A 157 -6.29 -17.06 3.83
CA ALA A 157 -7.43 -16.20 3.55
C ALA A 157 -7.91 -15.39 4.78
N ASP A 158 -6.98 -14.66 5.42
CA ASP A 158 -7.23 -13.82 6.61
C ASP A 158 -7.54 -14.56 7.92
N GLU A 159 -7.47 -15.90 7.93
CA GLU A 159 -7.74 -16.70 9.13
C GLU A 159 -6.49 -17.45 9.62
N PRO A 160 -6.26 -17.54 10.95
CA PRO A 160 -5.34 -18.50 11.54
C PRO A 160 -5.55 -19.91 10.98
N HIS A 161 -4.49 -20.52 10.46
CA HIS A 161 -4.57 -21.84 9.85
C HIS A 161 -3.23 -22.56 9.97
N GLY A 162 -3.22 -23.88 10.17
CA GLY A 162 -1.99 -24.65 10.31
C GLY A 162 -1.29 -24.43 11.66
N LEU A 163 0.03 -24.31 11.67
CA LEU A 163 0.78 -24.11 12.92
C LEU A 163 0.77 -22.66 13.36
N GLY A 164 0.44 -22.42 14.63
CA GLY A 164 0.47 -21.09 15.23
C GLY A 164 0.48 -21.12 16.75
N THR A 165 0.88 -19.98 17.33
CA THR A 165 0.81 -19.70 18.76
C THR A 165 0.02 -18.42 18.97
N MET A 166 -1.03 -18.50 19.78
CA MET A 166 -1.75 -17.34 20.29
C MET A 166 -1.34 -17.08 21.74
N LEU A 167 -1.11 -15.82 22.06
CA LEU A 167 -1.02 -15.28 23.41
C LEU A 167 -2.25 -14.40 23.62
N ASP A 168 -3.03 -14.69 24.66
CA ASP A 168 -4.13 -13.81 25.07
C ASP A 168 -3.68 -12.82 26.18
N PRO A 169 -4.49 -11.79 26.50
CA PRO A 169 -4.19 -10.83 27.57
C PRO A 169 -4.16 -11.45 28.98
N GLY A 170 -4.74 -12.65 29.15
CA GLY A 170 -4.66 -13.45 30.38
C GLY A 170 -3.36 -14.27 30.50
N LEU A 171 -2.47 -14.16 29.52
CA LEU A 171 -1.24 -14.95 29.35
C LEU A 171 -1.51 -16.45 29.10
N GLU A 172 -2.69 -16.82 28.64
CA GLU A 172 -2.94 -18.14 28.08
C GLU A 172 -2.20 -18.27 26.75
N ILE A 173 -1.46 -19.37 26.60
CA ILE A 173 -0.70 -19.68 25.40
C ILE A 173 -1.36 -20.87 24.72
N LEU A 174 -1.98 -20.65 23.57
CA LEU A 174 -2.51 -21.70 22.70
C LEU A 174 -1.52 -21.93 21.56
N SER A 175 -0.67 -22.94 21.70
CA SER A 175 0.34 -23.31 20.70
C SER A 175 0.00 -24.68 20.10
N GLY A 176 -0.25 -24.72 18.79
CA GLY A 176 -0.67 -25.96 18.14
C GLY A 176 -1.25 -25.75 16.74
N TRP A 177 -2.21 -26.60 16.40
CA TRP A 177 -2.86 -26.63 15.10
C TRP A 177 -4.12 -25.75 15.10
N TRP A 178 -4.30 -24.97 14.04
CA TRP A 178 -5.39 -24.06 13.80
C TRP A 178 -6.10 -24.42 12.50
N GLU A 179 -7.42 -24.28 12.45
CA GLU A 179 -8.19 -24.47 11.22
C GLU A 179 -9.34 -23.47 11.15
N ALA A 180 -9.29 -22.60 10.15
CA ALA A 180 -10.33 -21.60 9.87
C ALA A 180 -10.59 -20.67 11.08
N GLY A 181 -9.50 -20.17 11.67
CA GLY A 181 -9.54 -19.29 12.83
C GLY A 181 -9.67 -20.01 14.18
N GLU A 182 -9.99 -21.30 14.18
CA GLU A 182 -10.24 -22.06 15.41
C GLU A 182 -9.01 -22.85 15.87
N TYR A 183 -8.75 -22.85 17.18
CA TYR A 183 -7.71 -23.68 17.77
C TYR A 183 -8.20 -25.13 17.88
N ILE A 184 -7.54 -26.04 17.15
CA ILE A 184 -7.92 -27.46 17.09
C ILE A 184 -7.26 -28.25 18.23
N GLY A 185 -6.07 -27.86 18.66
CA GLY A 185 -5.39 -28.49 19.78
C GLY A 185 -3.87 -28.41 19.68
N PRO A 186 -3.18 -28.85 20.76
CA PRO A 186 -1.74 -28.78 20.83
C PRO A 186 -1.11 -29.77 19.84
N LEU A 187 0.12 -29.46 19.43
CA LEU A 187 0.99 -30.46 18.83
C LEU A 187 1.31 -31.52 19.89
N LEU A 188 0.86 -32.76 19.69
CA LEU A 188 1.25 -33.89 20.53
C LEU A 188 2.78 -33.97 20.57
N GLY A 189 3.38 -33.67 21.73
CA GLY A 189 4.83 -33.72 21.95
C GLY A 189 5.60 -32.38 21.82
N ALA A 190 4.95 -31.23 21.63
CA ALA A 190 5.64 -29.94 21.61
C ALA A 190 5.88 -29.39 23.03
N ALA A 191 7.15 -29.05 23.32
CA ALA A 191 7.52 -28.33 24.55
C ALA A 191 6.99 -26.87 24.50
N LYS A 192 6.76 -26.27 25.68
CA LYS A 192 6.42 -24.85 25.83
C LYS A 192 7.40 -24.00 25.01
N PRO A 193 6.93 -23.11 24.10
CA PRO A 193 7.82 -22.22 23.39
C PRO A 193 8.59 -21.33 24.38
N PRO A 194 9.88 -21.02 24.12
CA PRO A 194 10.64 -20.11 24.97
C PRO A 194 9.95 -18.73 25.02
N GLU A 195 10.07 -18.04 26.15
CA GLU A 195 9.68 -16.64 26.28
C GLU A 195 10.45 -15.82 25.24
N LEU A 196 9.72 -15.35 24.22
CA LEU A 196 10.23 -14.49 23.16
C LEU A 196 9.79 -13.07 23.46
N GLU A 197 10.76 -12.18 23.69
CA GLU A 197 10.51 -10.74 23.61
C GLU A 197 10.34 -10.40 22.12
N TRP A 198 9.10 -10.16 21.71
CA TRP A 198 8.77 -9.76 20.35
C TRP A 198 9.32 -8.35 20.11
N PRO A 199 10.00 -8.10 18.98
CA PRO A 199 10.43 -6.74 18.67
C PRO A 199 9.19 -5.88 18.50
N LEU A 200 9.03 -4.86 19.34
CA LEU A 200 8.11 -3.75 19.08
C LEU A 200 8.56 -3.12 17.76
N ILE A 201 7.76 -3.29 16.71
CA ILE A 201 8.02 -2.60 15.46
C ILE A 201 7.65 -1.14 15.69
N ASN A 202 8.66 -0.30 15.89
CA ASN A 202 8.45 1.14 15.89
C ASN A 202 8.03 1.56 14.48
N PHE A 203 6.72 1.70 14.28
CA PHE A 203 6.15 2.42 13.16
C PHE A 203 6.39 3.92 13.37
N GLU A 204 7.62 4.38 13.17
CA GLU A 204 7.85 5.81 12.97
C GLU A 204 7.08 6.23 11.71
N GLU A 205 6.21 7.24 11.84
CA GLU A 205 5.49 7.75 10.67
C GLU A 205 6.51 8.23 9.64
N PRO A 206 6.46 7.73 8.40
CA PRO A 206 7.36 8.22 7.38
C PRO A 206 7.12 9.70 7.18
N VAL A 207 8.20 10.49 7.18
CA VAL A 207 8.14 11.92 6.86
C VAL A 207 7.62 12.04 5.43
N TRP A 208 6.35 12.41 5.30
CA TRP A 208 5.78 12.76 4.01
C TRP A 208 6.51 14.00 3.52
N PRO A 209 6.90 14.06 2.24
CA PRO A 209 7.47 15.29 1.71
C PRO A 209 6.52 16.45 2.04
N GLY A 210 7.07 17.53 2.61
CA GLY A 210 6.35 18.78 2.78
C GLY A 210 6.14 19.38 1.40
N TRP A 211 4.90 19.70 1.06
CA TRP A 211 4.58 20.36 -0.20
C TRP A 211 4.08 21.75 0.17
N ASN A 212 4.91 22.76 -0.09
CA ASN A 212 4.53 24.17 -0.10
C ASN A 212 3.82 24.51 -1.41
#